data_AF-F6W7G8-F1
#
_entry.id   AF-F6W7G8-F1
#
_cell.length_a   1.000
_cell.length_b   1.000
_cell.length_c   1.000
_cell.angle_alpha   90.00
_cell.angle_beta   90.00
_cell.angle_gamma   90.00
#
_symmetry.space_group_name_H-M   'P 1'
#
loop_
_entity.id
_entity.type
_entity.pdbx_description
1 polymer ?
#
loop_
_entity_poly.entity_id
_entity_poly.type
_entity_poly.pdbx_seq_one_letter_code
_entity_poly.pdbx_strand_id
1 'polypeptide(L)'
;MSGFLSDFILLKTQIRKTFLRKVFSSIGLGGTALSFLILPSFGCNHTLAIVLICTSYMFVGCNYSGYRVALADMAPSYLGIMYAISNTFSCLLVLFATQIVGIMLGDGSLPYWKTVFYVTAAISAFGLFVYLWFGTSE
;
A
#
# COMPACT_ATOMS: atom_id res chain seq x y z
N MET A 1 15.85 -2.73 -2.06
CA MET A 1 16.42 -3.40 -0.86
C MET A 1 15.68 -4.68 -0.50
N SER A 2 14.35 -4.70 -0.57
CA SER A 2 13.50 -5.91 -0.48
C SER A 2 13.87 -7.04 -1.47
N GLY A 3 14.29 -6.73 -2.71
CA GLY A 3 14.76 -7.75 -3.67
C GLY A 3 15.97 -8.52 -3.16
N PHE A 4 17.00 -7.81 -2.68
CA PHE A 4 18.17 -8.41 -2.05
C PHE A 4 17.83 -9.22 -0.79
N LEU A 5 16.90 -8.73 0.04
CA LEU A 5 16.46 -9.43 1.25
C LEU A 5 15.63 -10.69 0.89
N SER A 6 14.81 -10.61 -0.16
CA SER A 6 14.02 -11.73 -0.67
C SER A 6 14.94 -12.81 -1.26
N ASP A 7 15.98 -12.45 -2.00
CA ASP A 7 17.01 -13.36 -2.49
C ASP A 7 17.80 -14.00 -1.34
N PHE A 8 18.18 -13.22 -0.32
CA PHE A 8 18.93 -13.74 0.85
C PHE A 8 18.11 -14.75 1.66
N ILE A 9 16.79 -14.55 1.79
CA ILE A 9 15.91 -15.46 2.53
C ILE A 9 15.55 -16.68 1.67
N LEU A 10 15.48 -16.52 0.34
CA LEU A 10 15.23 -17.61 -0.60
C LEU A 10 16.39 -18.57 -0.76
N LEU A 11 17.62 -18.07 -0.70
CA LEU A 11 18.82 -18.90 -0.69
C LEU A 11 18.95 -19.73 0.60
N LYS A 12 18.34 -19.29 1.71
CA LYS A 12 18.50 -19.91 3.03
C LYS A 12 17.36 -20.82 3.48
N THR A 13 16.20 -20.79 2.82
CA THR A 13 15.02 -21.55 3.26
C THR A 13 14.22 -22.07 2.06
N GLN A 14 14.07 -23.38 1.95
CA GLN A 14 13.18 -24.10 1.01
C GLN A 14 11.68 -23.89 1.36
N ILE A 15 11.27 -22.66 1.64
CA ILE A 15 9.86 -22.30 1.81
C ILE A 15 9.37 -21.77 0.46
N ARG A 16 8.16 -22.16 0.04
CA ARG A 16 7.53 -21.63 -1.19
C ARG A 16 7.67 -20.11 -1.23
N LYS A 17 8.36 -19.60 -2.27
CA LYS A 17 8.57 -18.17 -2.59
C LYS A 17 7.32 -17.32 -2.37
N THR A 18 6.17 -17.93 -2.58
CA THR A 18 4.86 -17.32 -2.57
C THR A 18 4.28 -17.12 -1.19
N PHE A 19 4.46 -18.07 -0.28
CA PHE A 19 4.00 -17.93 1.10
C PHE A 19 4.76 -16.81 1.81
N LEU A 20 6.07 -16.72 1.60
CA LEU A 20 6.90 -15.69 2.20
C LEU A 20 6.58 -14.29 1.63
N ARG A 21 6.40 -14.18 0.30
CA ARG A 21 5.97 -12.93 -0.35
C ARG A 21 4.58 -12.50 0.14
N LYS A 22 3.64 -13.43 0.32
CA LYS A 22 2.28 -13.16 0.79
C LYS A 22 2.27 -12.67 2.25
N VAL A 23 3.09 -13.27 3.13
CA VAL A 23 3.23 -12.84 4.53
C VAL A 23 3.93 -11.49 4.66
N PHE A 24 5.01 -11.25 3.91
CA PHE A 24 5.66 -9.93 3.90
C PHE A 24 4.74 -8.85 3.36
N SER A 25 3.97 -9.16 2.32
CA SER A 25 3.01 -8.22 1.76
C SER A 25 1.84 -7.96 2.70
N SER A 26 1.32 -8.99 3.37
CA SER A 26 0.26 -8.79 4.37
C SER A 26 0.74 -7.99 5.58
N ILE A 27 1.98 -8.19 6.04
CA ILE A 27 2.54 -7.45 7.17
C ILE A 27 2.79 -5.99 6.77
N GLY A 28 3.27 -5.72 5.56
CA GLY A 28 3.51 -4.35 5.13
C GLY A 28 2.23 -3.58 4.81
N LEU A 29 1.27 -4.18 4.09
CA LEU A 29 -0.05 -3.57 3.84
C LEU A 29 -0.88 -3.48 5.14
N GLY A 30 -0.80 -4.48 6.01
CA GLY A 30 -1.46 -4.49 7.31
C GLY A 30 -0.87 -3.44 8.25
N GLY A 31 0.46 -3.32 8.28
CA GLY A 31 1.17 -2.28 9.03
C GLY A 31 0.82 -0.87 8.56
N THR A 32 0.65 -0.66 7.25
CA THR A 32 0.19 0.62 6.72
C THR A 32 -1.26 0.93 7.09
N ALA A 33 -2.17 -0.05 6.99
CA ALA A 33 -3.57 0.13 7.33
C ALA A 33 -3.77 0.45 8.82
N LEU A 34 -3.04 -0.25 9.70
CA LEU A 34 -3.03 0.02 11.13
C LEU A 34 -2.47 1.42 11.45
N SER A 35 -1.39 1.83 10.79
CA SER A 35 -0.80 3.16 10.99
C SER A 35 -1.81 4.28 10.66
N PHE A 36 -2.53 4.16 9.54
CA PHE A 36 -3.58 5.12 9.14
C PHE A 36 -4.82 5.11 10.05
N LEU A 37 -5.21 3.96 10.61
CA LEU A 37 -6.30 3.87 11.60
C LEU A 37 -5.95 4.55 12.92
N ILE A 38 -4.68 4.47 13.33
CA ILE A 38 -4.19 4.97 14.60
C ILE A 38 -3.94 6.49 14.55
N LEU A 39 -3.54 7.02 13.40
CA LEU A 39 -3.29 8.45 13.13
C LEU A 39 -4.36 9.44 13.67
N PRO A 40 -5.66 9.27 13.40
CA PRO A 40 -6.69 10.22 13.87
C PRO A 40 -6.91 10.20 15.40
N SER A 41 -6.43 9.17 16.09
CA SER A 41 -6.53 9.05 17.56
C SER A 41 -5.45 9.83 18.31
N PHE A 42 -4.31 10.11 17.66
CA PHE A 42 -3.15 10.82 18.24
C PHE A 42 -3.09 12.32 17.92
N GLY A 43 -4.23 12.92 17.54
CA GLY A 43 -4.34 14.28 16.98
C GLY A 43 -3.76 15.45 17.80
N CYS A 44 -3.27 15.24 19.02
CA CYS A 44 -2.58 16.27 19.82
C CYS A 44 -1.06 16.34 19.60
N ASN A 45 -0.42 15.34 18.97
CA ASN A 45 1.04 15.31 18.80
C ASN A 45 1.43 15.22 17.31
N HIS A 46 1.77 16.37 16.73
CA HIS A 46 2.15 16.51 15.32
C HIS A 46 3.38 15.64 14.96
N THR A 47 4.36 15.53 15.85
CA THR A 47 5.58 14.73 15.66
C THR A 47 5.28 13.24 15.50
N LEU A 48 4.37 12.70 16.29
CA LEU A 48 3.98 11.28 16.21
C LEU A 48 3.21 10.98 14.92
N ALA A 49 2.35 11.90 14.48
CA ALA A 49 1.62 11.76 13.23
C ALA A 49 2.58 11.68 12.03
N ILE A 50 3.59 12.54 11.96
CA ILE A 50 4.58 12.53 10.88
C ILE A 50 5.39 11.23 10.86
N VAL A 51 5.84 10.75 12.03
CA VAL A 51 6.61 9.50 12.15
C VAL A 51 5.78 8.29 11.71
N LEU A 52 4.49 8.22 12.08
CA LEU A 52 3.57 7.16 11.66
C LEU A 52 3.34 7.14 10.14
N ILE A 53 3.16 8.33 9.54
CA ILE A 53 3.03 8.47 8.08
C ILE A 53 4.31 8.04 7.39
N CYS A 54 5.47 8.53 7.83
CA CYS A 54 6.76 8.18 7.23
C CYS A 54 7.03 6.68 7.29
N THR A 55 6.74 6.06 8.44
CA THR A 55 6.86 4.60 8.63
C THR A 55 5.92 3.84 7.70
N SER A 56 4.68 4.31 7.53
CA SER A 56 3.73 3.69 6.59
C SER A 56 4.25 3.75 5.14
N TYR A 57 4.76 4.89 4.67
CA TYR A 57 5.35 5.01 3.33
C TYR A 57 6.57 4.10 3.14
N MET A 58 7.40 3.88 4.18
CA MET A 58 8.48 2.88 4.14
C MET A 58 7.96 1.46 3.89
N PHE A 59 6.88 1.06 4.57
CA PHE A 59 6.26 -0.26 4.38
C PHE A 59 5.63 -0.41 2.98
N VAL A 60 5.00 0.64 2.44
CA VAL A 60 4.49 0.64 1.05
C VAL A 60 5.64 0.49 0.04
N GLY A 61 6.74 1.22 0.24
CA GLY A 61 7.93 1.13 -0.63
C GLY A 61 8.54 -0.27 -0.67
N CYS A 62 8.56 -0.97 0.47
CA CYS A 62 9.02 -2.36 0.54
C CYS A 62 8.08 -3.34 -0.19
N ASN A 63 6.77 -3.07 -0.20
CA ASN A 63 5.80 -3.88 -0.94
C ASN A 63 5.89 -3.72 -2.45
N TYR A 64 6.06 -2.47 -2.91
CA TYR A 64 6.02 -2.12 -4.33
C TYR A 64 7.06 -2.89 -5.15
N SER A 65 8.23 -3.10 -4.57
CA SER A 65 9.30 -3.92 -5.15
C SER A 65 8.99 -5.41 -5.31
N GLY A 66 8.12 -5.99 -4.48
CA GLY A 66 7.73 -7.40 -4.62
C GLY A 66 6.73 -7.62 -5.76
N TYR A 67 5.76 -6.71 -5.89
CA TYR A 67 4.75 -6.73 -6.94
C TYR A 67 5.34 -6.58 -8.34
N ARG A 68 6.29 -5.65 -8.52
CA ARG A 68 6.89 -5.40 -9.84
C ARG A 68 7.69 -6.58 -10.37
N VAL A 69 8.36 -7.31 -9.49
CA VAL A 69 9.11 -8.51 -9.85
C VAL A 69 8.15 -9.66 -10.18
N ALA A 70 7.09 -9.83 -9.38
CA ALA A 70 6.06 -10.85 -9.65
C ALA A 70 5.34 -10.63 -10.99
N LEU A 71 5.02 -9.38 -11.35
CA LEU A 71 4.45 -9.06 -12.66
C LEU A 71 5.43 -9.35 -13.79
N ALA A 72 6.73 -9.16 -13.53
CA ALA A 72 7.75 -9.41 -14.52
C ALA A 72 7.97 -10.90 -14.78
N ASP A 73 7.86 -11.70 -13.72
CA ASP A 73 7.93 -13.17 -13.79
C ASP A 73 6.72 -13.76 -14.53
N MET A 74 5.51 -13.17 -14.42
CA MET A 74 4.29 -13.70 -15.04
C MET A 74 4.15 -13.38 -16.53
N ALA A 75 4.60 -12.21 -17.01
CA ALA A 75 4.38 -11.79 -18.41
C ALA A 75 5.50 -10.88 -18.95
N PRO A 76 6.70 -11.42 -19.23
CA PRO A 76 7.87 -10.64 -19.64
C PRO A 76 7.65 -9.82 -20.93
N SER A 77 6.86 -10.33 -21.87
CA SER A 77 6.59 -9.70 -23.17
C SER A 77 5.52 -8.59 -23.15
N TYR A 78 4.67 -8.53 -22.12
CA TYR A 78 3.53 -7.59 -22.05
C TYR A 78 3.58 -6.62 -20.86
N LEU A 79 4.65 -6.67 -20.05
CA LEU A 79 4.88 -5.80 -18.89
C LEU A 79 4.62 -4.32 -19.17
N GLY A 80 5.19 -3.78 -20.25
CA GLY A 80 5.10 -2.36 -20.57
C GLY A 80 3.65 -1.88 -20.74
N ILE A 81 2.85 -2.69 -21.44
CA ILE A 81 1.43 -2.39 -21.71
C ILE A 81 0.61 -2.56 -20.43
N MET A 82 0.85 -3.62 -19.67
CA MET A 82 0.17 -3.85 -18.38
C MET A 82 0.43 -2.71 -17.38
N TYR A 83 1.67 -2.23 -17.29
CA TYR A 83 2.01 -1.08 -16.46
C TYR A 83 1.36 0.21 -16.97
N ALA A 84 1.37 0.45 -18.28
CA ALA A 84 0.76 1.65 -18.88
C ALA A 84 -0.75 1.71 -18.57
N ILE A 85 -1.47 0.59 -18.72
CA ILE A 85 -2.89 0.49 -18.40
C ILE A 85 -3.12 0.72 -16.91
N SER A 86 -2.38 0.02 -16.05
CA SER A 86 -2.50 0.15 -14.58
C SER A 86 -2.24 1.57 -14.10
N ASN A 87 -1.23 2.25 -14.68
CA ASN A 87 -0.90 3.62 -14.36
C ASN A 87 -1.98 4.60 -14.83
N THR A 88 -2.59 4.34 -15.99
CA THR A 88 -3.70 5.16 -16.50
C THR A 88 -4.90 5.11 -15.55
N PHE A 89 -5.30 3.92 -15.11
CA PHE A 89 -6.35 3.77 -14.10
C PHE A 89 -5.98 4.43 -12.78
N SER A 90 -4.71 4.30 -12.35
CA SER A 90 -4.22 4.95 -11.13
C SER A 90 -4.34 6.47 -11.21
N CYS A 91 -3.94 7.09 -12.33
CA CYS A 91 -4.10 8.52 -12.54
C CYS A 91 -5.58 8.95 -12.53
N LEU A 92 -6.47 8.19 -13.18
CA LEU A 92 -7.91 8.50 -13.16
C LEU A 92 -8.47 8.48 -11.73
N LEU A 93 -8.16 7.44 -10.95
CA LEU A 93 -8.59 7.33 -9.56
C LEU A 93 -8.04 8.48 -8.70
N VAL A 94 -6.78 8.86 -8.90
CA VAL A 94 -6.16 9.99 -8.20
C VAL A 94 -6.86 11.30 -8.53
N LEU A 95 -7.22 11.55 -9.78
CA LEU A 95 -7.97 12.75 -10.17
C LEU A 95 -9.34 12.83 -9.47
N PHE A 96 -10.05 11.71 -9.36
CA PHE A 96 -11.32 11.67 -8.60
C PHE A 96 -11.08 11.91 -7.10
N ALA A 97 -10.05 11.28 -6.53
CA ALA A 97 -9.73 11.43 -5.11
C ALA A 97 -9.35 12.87 -4.74
N THR A 98 -8.53 13.55 -5.54
CA THR A 98 -8.14 14.94 -5.27
C THR A 98 -9.33 15.90 -5.41
N GLN A 99 -10.25 15.65 -6.34
CA GLN A 99 -11.47 16.44 -6.48
C GLN A 99 -12.37 16.31 -5.24
N ILE A 100 -12.57 15.08 -4.73
CA ILE A 100 -13.35 14.83 -3.53
C ILE A 100 -12.71 15.49 -2.30
N VAL A 101 -11.39 15.34 -2.14
CA VAL A 101 -10.65 15.98 -1.05
C VAL A 101 -10.72 17.50 -1.15
N GLY A 102 -10.62 18.08 -2.35
CA GLY A 102 -10.72 19.52 -2.58
C GLY A 102 -12.07 20.10 -2.13
N ILE A 103 -13.17 19.38 -2.41
CA ILE A 103 -14.52 19.78 -1.96
C ILE A 103 -14.64 19.64 -0.43
N MET A 104 -14.16 18.53 0.14
CA MET A 104 -14.19 18.28 1.59
C MET A 104 -13.34 19.27 2.39
N LEU A 105 -12.28 19.81 1.79
CA LEU A 105 -11.34 20.70 2.45
C LEU A 105 -11.65 22.20 2.27
N GLY A 106 -12.63 22.54 1.42
CA GLY A 106 -13.07 23.92 1.21
C GLY A 106 -13.50 24.64 2.49
N ASP A 107 -13.99 23.89 3.49
CA ASP A 107 -14.45 24.41 4.78
C ASP A 107 -13.36 24.44 5.88
N GLY A 108 -12.12 24.04 5.57
CA GLY A 108 -10.92 24.22 6.42
C GLY A 108 -10.95 23.58 7.82
N SER A 109 -11.97 22.79 8.16
CA SER A 109 -12.20 22.37 9.53
C SER A 109 -11.53 21.02 9.85
N LEU A 110 -10.76 20.98 10.95
CA LEU A 110 -10.15 19.78 11.58
C LEU A 110 -10.99 18.49 11.57
N PRO A 111 -12.34 18.51 11.78
CA PRO A 111 -13.16 17.30 11.68
C PRO A 111 -13.15 16.63 10.30
N TYR A 112 -13.07 17.37 9.20
CA TYR A 112 -13.10 16.79 7.84
C TYR A 112 -11.83 16.00 7.52
N TRP A 113 -10.68 16.45 8.04
CA TRP A 113 -9.41 15.71 7.91
C TRP A 113 -9.48 14.33 8.55
N LYS A 114 -10.13 14.18 9.70
CA LYS A 114 -10.33 12.86 10.34
C LYS A 114 -11.11 11.93 9.42
N THR A 115 -12.17 12.42 8.78
CA THR A 115 -12.97 11.65 7.81
C THR A 115 -12.12 11.17 6.64
N VAL A 116 -11.26 12.03 6.08
CA VAL A 116 -10.34 11.65 4.98
C VAL A 116 -9.38 10.54 5.41
N PHE A 117 -8.83 10.61 6.63
CA PHE A 117 -7.96 9.55 7.16
C PHE A 117 -8.70 8.22 7.37
N TYR A 118 -9.94 8.25 7.89
CA TYR A 118 -10.76 7.05 8.03
C TYR A 118 -11.11 6.40 6.69
N VAL A 119 -11.47 7.20 5.68
CA VAL A 119 -11.74 6.71 4.32
C VAL A 119 -10.49 6.08 3.71
N THR A 120 -9.33 6.73 3.87
CA THR A 120 -8.04 6.20 3.38
C THR A 120 -7.69 4.88 4.05
N ALA A 121 -7.93 4.77 5.36
CA ALA A 121 -7.70 3.54 6.11
C ALA A 121 -8.66 2.42 5.67
N ALA A 122 -9.94 2.74 5.42
CA ALA A 122 -10.93 1.78 4.94
C ALA A 122 -10.58 1.23 3.55
N ILE A 123 -10.16 2.10 2.61
CA ILE A 123 -9.72 1.69 1.28
C ILE A 123 -8.48 0.79 1.38
N SER A 124 -7.53 1.15 2.25
CA SER A 124 -6.31 0.35 2.48
C SER A 124 -6.63 -1.03 3.08
N ALA A 125 -7.56 -1.09 4.04
CA ALA A 125 -8.01 -2.34 4.65
C ALA A 125 -8.80 -3.21 3.66
N PHE A 126 -9.64 -2.61 2.81
CA PHE A 126 -10.34 -3.31 1.75
C PHE A 126 -9.35 -3.88 0.72
N GLY A 127 -8.36 -3.10 0.31
CA GLY A 127 -7.28 -3.56 -0.56
C GLY A 127 -6.49 -4.74 0.02
N LEU A 128 -6.17 -4.69 1.32
CA LEU A 128 -5.57 -5.82 2.05
C LEU A 128 -6.48 -7.05 2.02
N PHE A 129 -7.77 -6.86 2.30
CA PHE A 129 -8.75 -7.96 2.33
C PHE A 129 -8.87 -8.65 0.97
N VAL A 130 -9.01 -7.88 -0.11
CA VAL A 130 -9.06 -8.38 -1.48
C VAL A 130 -7.76 -9.10 -1.84
N TYR A 131 -6.59 -8.55 -1.46
CA TYR A 131 -5.30 -9.20 -1.68
C TYR A 131 -5.16 -10.51 -0.89
N LEU A 132 -5.64 -10.58 0.35
CA LEU A 132 -5.63 -11.82 1.13
C LEU A 132 -6.55 -12.89 0.54
N TRP A 133 -7.72 -12.46 0.05
CA TRP A 133 -8.74 -13.35 -0.52
C TRP A 133 -8.38 -13.87 -1.91
N PHE A 134 -7.94 -13.00 -2.81
CA PHE A 134 -7.65 -13.33 -4.21
C PHE A 134 -6.17 -13.53 -4.51
N GLY A 135 -5.27 -13.02 -3.67
CA GLY A 135 -3.83 -13.08 -3.90
C GLY A 135 -3.27 -14.47 -3.64
N THR A 136 -3.53 -15.43 -4.51
CA THR A 136 -2.69 -16.61 -4.63
C THR A 136 -1.52 -16.24 -5.54
N SER A 137 -0.36 -16.03 -4.94
CA SER A 137 0.90 -16.09 -5.65
C SER A 137 1.25 -17.57 -5.81
N GLU A 138 1.51 -18.00 -7.05
CA GLU A 138 2.22 -19.25 -7.37
C GLU A 138 3.71 -18.98 -7.67
#